data_AF-X2LBF0-F1
#
_entry.id   AF-X2LBF0-F1
#
_cell.length_a   1.000
_cell.length_b   1.000
_cell.length_c   1.000
_cell.angle_alpha   90.00
_cell.angle_beta   90.00
_cell.angle_gamma   90.00
#
_symmetry.space_group_name_H-M   'P 1'
#
loop_
_entity.id
_entity.type
_entity.pdbx_description
1 polymer ?
#
loop_
_entity_poly.entity_id
_entity_poly.type
_entity_poly.pdbx_seq_one_letter_code
_entity_poly.pdbx_strand_id
1 'polypeptide(L)'
;LDIVFSLDSVITAVGVADHVEVMIAAVVVAVLIMMVAAEPTSRFVNKHPTVKMLALSFLMLIGMALVADAFHFHIPRNYLYFAIAFSGGVEMLNRLADRHRKRRRKKA
;
A
#
# COMPACT_ATOMS: atom_id res chain seq x y z
N LEU A 1 -10.18 4.20 -5.56
CA LEU A 1 -8.94 3.52 -5.11
C LEU A 1 -7.75 4.46 -5.25
N ASP A 2 -7.66 5.20 -6.36
CA ASP A 2 -6.57 6.16 -6.58
C ASP A 2 -6.46 7.25 -5.49
N ILE A 3 -7.58 7.81 -5.00
CA ILE A 3 -7.57 8.75 -3.85
C ILE A 3 -6.93 8.14 -2.61
N VAL A 4 -7.28 6.90 -2.29
CA VAL A 4 -6.78 6.17 -1.11
C VAL A 4 -5.28 5.95 -1.20
N PHE A 5 -4.81 5.54 -2.38
CA PHE A 5 -3.39 5.30 -2.64
C PHE A 5 -2.58 6.61 -2.66
N SER A 6 -3.19 7.70 -3.13
CA SER A 6 -2.60 9.03 -3.08
C SER A 6 -2.44 9.55 -1.67
N LEU A 7 -3.41 9.29 -0.79
CA LEU A 7 -3.38 9.71 0.61
C LEU A 7 -2.26 9.00 1.37
N ASP A 8 -2.12 7.69 1.16
CA ASP A 8 -1.08 6.87 1.77
C ASP A 8 0.35 7.34 1.39
N SER A 9 0.55 7.64 0.11
CA SER A 9 1.84 8.15 -0.39
C SER A 9 2.24 9.47 0.28
N VAL A 10 1.27 10.37 0.50
CA VAL A 10 1.50 11.62 1.24
C VAL A 10 1.83 11.34 2.71
N ILE A 11 1.06 10.48 3.37
CA ILE A 11 1.27 10.13 4.79
C ILE A 11 2.65 9.49 5.00
N THR A 12 3.06 8.58 4.12
CA THR A 12 4.37 7.94 4.19
C THR A 12 5.50 8.95 4.02
N ALA A 13 5.36 9.90 3.08
CA ALA A 13 6.35 10.97 2.90
C ALA A 13 6.47 11.88 4.14
N VAL A 14 5.32 12.22 4.76
CA VAL A 14 5.27 13.02 5.98
C VAL A 14 5.86 12.28 7.19
N GLY A 15 5.69 10.97 7.26
CA GLY A 15 6.21 10.15 8.37
C GLY A 15 7.72 9.88 8.32
N VAL A 16 8.39 10.16 7.19
CA VAL A 16 9.81 9.81 6.95
C VAL A 16 10.70 11.06 6.73
N ALA A 17 10.15 12.21 6.32
CA ALA A 17 10.94 13.38 5.98
C ALA A 17 11.19 14.32 7.17
N ASP A 18 12.46 14.62 7.45
CA ASP A 18 12.87 15.58 8.50
C ASP A 18 12.85 17.04 8.02
N HIS A 19 12.80 17.28 6.70
CA HIS A 19 12.86 18.62 6.10
C HIS A 19 11.55 18.94 5.37
N VAL A 20 10.84 19.93 5.91
CA VAL A 20 9.51 20.34 5.42
C VAL A 20 9.52 20.73 3.95
N GLU A 21 10.57 21.43 3.50
CA GLU A 21 10.72 21.86 2.11
C GLU A 21 10.84 20.66 1.15
N VAL A 22 11.64 19.66 1.53
CA VAL A 22 11.84 18.42 0.76
C VAL A 22 10.57 17.59 0.75
N MET A 23 9.87 17.52 1.88
CA MET A 23 8.60 16.81 2.01
C MET A 23 7.54 17.39 1.06
N ILE A 24 7.38 18.71 1.03
CA ILE A 24 6.43 19.38 0.13
C ILE A 24 6.77 19.09 -1.34
N ALA A 25 8.04 19.22 -1.72
CA ALA A 25 8.47 18.93 -3.09
C ALA A 25 8.22 17.46 -3.47
N ALA A 26 8.56 16.51 -2.59
CA ALA A 26 8.34 15.08 -2.81
C ALA A 26 6.86 14.73 -2.96
N VAL A 27 5.99 15.30 -2.12
CA VAL A 27 4.53 15.10 -2.19
C VAL A 27 3.97 15.62 -3.50
N VAL A 28 4.34 16.83 -3.93
CA VAL A 28 3.88 17.40 -5.20
C VAL A 28 4.30 16.52 -6.39
N VAL A 29 5.56 16.08 -6.42
CA VAL A 29 6.06 15.18 -7.46
C VAL A 29 5.31 13.83 -7.44
N ALA A 30 5.09 13.25 -6.26
CA ALA A 30 4.37 11.99 -6.11
C ALA A 30 2.93 12.10 -6.61
N VAL A 31 2.21 13.18 -6.27
CA VAL A 31 0.84 13.42 -6.74
C VAL A 31 0.79 13.56 -8.26
N LEU A 32 1.73 14.29 -8.86
CA LEU A 32 1.81 14.42 -10.33
C LEU A 32 2.03 13.07 -11.00
N ILE A 33 2.96 12.25 -10.50
CA ILE A 33 3.21 10.90 -11.02
C ILE A 33 1.95 10.02 -10.87
N MET A 34 1.27 10.08 -9.73
CA MET A 34 0.06 9.32 -9.48
C MET A 34 -1.10 9.73 -10.39
N MET A 35 -1.23 11.01 -10.74
CA MET A 35 -2.25 11.46 -11.70
C MET A 35 -2.02 10.85 -13.09
N VAL A 36 -0.77 10.81 -13.55
CA VAL A 36 -0.42 10.18 -14.83
C VAL A 36 -0.56 8.66 -14.76
N ALA A 37 -0.22 8.06 -13.62
CA ALA A 37 -0.26 6.61 -13.41
C ALA A 37 -1.62 6.09 -12.90
N ALA A 38 -2.62 6.94 -12.67
CA ALA A 38 -3.89 6.55 -12.06
C ALA A 38 -4.63 5.51 -12.90
N GLU A 39 -4.73 5.75 -14.20
CA GLU A 39 -5.46 4.88 -15.12
C GLU A 39 -4.86 3.46 -15.23
N PRO A 40 -3.53 3.27 -15.46
CA PRO A 40 -2.93 1.94 -15.47
C PRO A 40 -2.97 1.26 -14.09
N THR A 41 -2.78 2.02 -13.00
CA THR A 41 -2.82 1.49 -11.62
C THR A 41 -4.21 0.97 -11.27
N SER A 42 -5.25 1.76 -11.55
CA SER A 42 -6.64 1.39 -11.32
C SER A 42 -7.04 0.14 -12.12
N ARG A 43 -6.64 0.05 -13.40
CA ARG A 43 -6.86 -1.17 -14.22
C ARG A 43 -6.17 -2.40 -13.63
N PHE A 44 -4.93 -2.27 -13.16
CA PHE A 44 -4.19 -3.38 -12.56
C PHE A 44 -4.84 -3.90 -11.27
N VAL A 45 -5.26 -2.99 -10.39
CA VAL A 45 -5.89 -3.34 -9.12
C VAL A 45 -7.27 -3.95 -9.33
N ASN A 46 -8.07 -3.42 -10.27
CA ASN A 46 -9.38 -3.99 -10.59
C ASN A 46 -9.29 -5.40 -11.20
N LYS A 47 -8.24 -5.69 -11.98
CA LYS A 47 -7.99 -7.03 -12.54
C LYS A 47 -7.59 -8.06 -11.49
N HIS A 48 -7.14 -7.62 -10.31
CA HIS A 48 -6.57 -8.46 -9.27
C HIS A 48 -7.23 -8.24 -7.90
N PRO A 49 -8.33 -8.96 -7.60
CA PRO A 49 -9.14 -8.74 -6.39
C PRO A 49 -8.34 -8.84 -5.07
N THR A 50 -7.39 -9.77 -4.99
CA THR A 50 -6.56 -9.95 -3.79
C THR A 50 -5.61 -8.76 -3.54
N VAL A 51 -5.07 -8.14 -4.60
CA VAL A 51 -4.27 -6.92 -4.48
C VAL A 51 -5.12 -5.71 -4.11
N LYS A 52 -6.37 -5.64 -4.61
CA LYS A 52 -7.33 -4.61 -4.17
C LYS A 52 -7.59 -4.70 -2.67
N MET A 53 -7.81 -5.91 -2.15
CA MET A 53 -7.99 -6.12 -0.71
C MET A 53 -6.74 -5.74 0.07
N LEU A 54 -5.54 -6.14 -0.39
CA LEU A 54 -4.27 -5.77 0.23
C LEU A 54 -4.10 -4.24 0.37
N ALA A 55 -4.40 -3.48 -0.69
CA ALA A 55 -4.31 -2.02 -0.68
C ALA A 55 -5.30 -1.38 0.31
N LEU A 56 -6.54 -1.89 0.38
CA LEU A 56 -7.54 -1.42 1.35
C LEU A 56 -7.11 -1.73 2.79
N SER A 57 -6.47 -2.88 3.03
CA SER A 57 -5.93 -3.24 4.33
C SER A 57 -4.78 -2.33 4.76
N PHE A 58 -3.87 -1.96 3.84
CA PHE A 58 -2.80 -1.00 4.14
C PHE A 58 -3.34 0.39 4.49
N LEU A 59 -4.33 0.88 3.74
CA LEU A 59 -5.01 2.13 4.08
C LEU A 59 -5.58 2.08 5.51
N MET A 60 -6.28 0.99 5.85
CA MET A 60 -6.89 0.86 7.17
C MET A 60 -5.84 0.78 8.28
N LEU A 61 -4.75 0.05 8.07
CA LEU A 61 -3.63 -0.07 9.01
C LEU A 61 -2.99 1.30 9.26
N ILE A 62 -2.72 2.08 8.20
CA ILE A 62 -2.08 3.39 8.29
C ILE A 62 -3.05 4.42 8.88
N GLY A 63 -4.32 4.39 8.48
CA GLY A 63 -5.36 5.22 9.08
C GLY A 63 -5.50 4.98 10.58
N MET A 64 -5.50 3.73 11.02
CA MET A 64 -5.57 3.40 12.45
C MET A 64 -4.27 3.80 13.20
N ALA A 65 -3.11 3.64 12.57
CA ALA A 65 -1.85 4.09 13.14
C ALA A 65 -1.82 5.60 13.36
N LEU A 66 -2.32 6.39 12.40
CA LEU A 66 -2.42 7.84 12.54
C LEU A 66 -3.38 8.27 13.65
N VAL A 67 -4.52 7.58 13.78
CA VAL A 67 -5.45 7.84 14.88
C VAL A 67 -4.78 7.53 16.22
N ALA A 68 -4.06 6.41 16.33
CA ALA A 68 -3.32 6.05 17.54
C ALA A 68 -2.23 7.08 17.88
N ASP A 69 -1.44 7.51 16.89
CA ASP A 69 -0.42 8.55 17.05
C ASP A 69 -1.06 9.89 17.51
N ALA A 70 -2.25 10.23 17.00
CA ALA A 70 -3.00 11.42 17.43
C ALA A 70 -3.47 11.34 18.89
N PHE A 71 -3.68 10.13 19.43
CA PHE A 71 -3.96 9.88 20.84
C PHE A 71 -2.69 9.72 21.69
N HIS A 72 -1.52 10.14 21.18
CA HIS A 72 -0.19 9.99 21.80
C HIS A 72 0.29 8.55 22.01
N PHE A 73 -0.40 7.55 21.46
CA PHE A 73 0.10 6.18 21.38
C PHE A 73 1.05 6.06 20.21
N HIS A 74 2.34 6.24 20.47
CA HIS A 74 3.37 6.15 19.45
C HIS A 74 3.52 4.70 18.98
N ILE A 75 2.99 4.39 17.80
CA ILE A 75 3.24 3.10 17.16
C ILE A 75 4.58 3.18 16.43
N PRO A 76 5.58 2.36 16.79
CA PRO A 76 6.88 2.46 16.15
C PRO A 76 6.77 2.08 14.66
N ARG A 77 7.23 2.99 13.78
CA ARG A 77 7.04 2.90 12.32
C ARG A 77 7.62 1.62 11.70
N ASN A 78 8.66 1.05 12.31
CA ASN A 78 9.25 -0.23 11.89
C ASN A 78 8.25 -1.39 11.93
N TYR A 79 7.31 -1.43 12.89
CA TYR A 79 6.27 -2.45 12.94
C TYR A 79 5.28 -2.31 11.79
N LEU A 80 4.92 -1.08 11.41
CA LEU A 80 4.05 -0.82 10.26
C LEU A 80 4.72 -1.27 8.97
N TYR A 81 5.98 -0.89 8.75
CA TYR A 81 6.73 -1.31 7.57
C TYR A 81 6.92 -2.82 7.51
N PHE A 82 7.18 -3.48 8.64
CA PHE A 82 7.25 -4.93 8.71
C PHE A 82 5.90 -5.58 8.35
N ALA A 83 4.79 -5.07 8.86
CA ALA A 83 3.45 -5.58 8.56
C ALA A 83 3.12 -5.46 7.05
N ILE A 84 3.44 -4.31 6.45
CA ILE A 84 3.26 -4.06 5.01
C ILE A 84 4.09 -5.05 4.18
N ALA A 85 5.37 -5.20 4.50
CA ALA A 85 6.27 -6.10 3.78
C ALA A 85 5.87 -7.57 3.94
N PHE A 86 5.54 -8.00 5.16
CA PHE A 86 5.11 -9.36 5.46
C PHE A 86 3.82 -9.71 4.71
N SER A 87 2.82 -8.83 4.76
CA SER A 87 1.54 -9.03 4.07
C SER A 87 1.71 -9.14 2.54
N GLY A 88 2.58 -8.31 1.95
CA GLY A 88 2.95 -8.42 0.54
C GLY A 88 3.63 -9.76 0.21
N GLY A 89 4.52 -10.23 1.08
CA GLY A 89 5.14 -11.55 0.95
C GLY A 89 4.12 -12.70 0.99
N VAL A 90 3.18 -12.65 1.94
CA VAL A 90 2.08 -13.62 2.05
C VAL A 90 1.21 -13.62 0.80
N GLU A 91 0.85 -12.45 0.26
CA GLU A 91 0.07 -12.36 -0.97
C GLU A 91 0.83 -12.93 -2.18
N MET A 92 2.15 -12.73 -2.25
CA MET A 92 2.97 -13.34 -3.30
C MET A 92 2.98 -14.87 -3.22
N LEU A 93 3.14 -15.42 -2.00
CA LEU A 93 3.05 -16.87 -1.76
C LEU A 93 1.66 -17.41 -2.09
N ASN A 94 0.59 -16.69 -1.72
CA ASN A 94 -0.79 -17.08 -2.00
C ASN A 94 -1.05 -17.20 -3.51
N ARG A 95 -0.58 -16.21 -4.28
CA ARG A 95 -0.66 -16.27 -5.75
C ARG A 95 0.17 -17.39 -6.36
N LEU A 96 1.36 -17.68 -5.82
CA LEU A 96 2.19 -18.79 -6.28
C LEU A 96 1.47 -20.12 -6.03
N ALA A 97 0.93 -20.33 -4.83
CA ALA A 97 0.18 -21.53 -4.47
C ALA A 97 -1.04 -21.74 -5.37
N ASP A 98 -1.81 -20.69 -5.66
CA ASP A 98 -2.96 -20.74 -6.56
C ASP A 98 -2.57 -21.12 -8.00
N ARG A 99 -1.44 -20.61 -8.50
CA ARG A 99 -0.91 -20.97 -9.82
C ARG A 99 -0.55 -22.46 -9.88
N HIS A 100 0.06 -23.01 -8.82
CA HIS A 100 0.37 -24.43 -8.74
C HIS A 100 -0.89 -25.31 -8.68
N ARG A 101 -1.92 -24.89 -7.96
CA ARG A 101 -3.20 -25.62 -7.82
C ARG A 101 -3.98 -25.68 -9.15
N LYS A 102 -4.04 -24.57 -9.89
CA LYS A 102 -4.64 -24.53 -11.24
C LYS A 102 -3.89 -25.40 -12.26
N ARG A 103 -2.57 -25.53 -12.14
CA ARG A 103 -1.77 -26.42 -13.00
C ARG A 103 -2.03 -27.91 -12.73
N ARG A 104 -2.23 -28.31 -11.47
CA ARG A 104 -2.58 -29.70 -11.13
C ARG A 104 -3.98 -30.10 -11.61
N ARG A 105 -4.96 -29.20 -11.55
CA ARG A 105 -6.35 -29.46 -11.97
C ARG A 105 -6.54 -29.56 -13.49
N LYS A 106 -5.58 -29.08 -14.30
CA LYS A 106 -5.55 -29.29 -15.77
C LYS A 106 -4.92 -30.62 -16.20
N LYS A 107 -4.30 -31.36 -15.28
CA LYS A 107 -3.63 -32.65 -15.54
C LYS A 107 -4.46 -33.86 -15.08
N ALA A 108 -5.60 -33.64 -14.43
CA ALA A 108 -6.58 -34.65 -14.03
C ALA A 108 -7.82 -34.48 -14.92
#